data_AF-A0A0B7N872-F1
#
_entry.id   AF-A0A0B7N872-F1
#
_cell.length_a   1.000
_cell.length_b   1.000
_cell.length_c   1.000
_cell.angle_alpha   90.00
_cell.angle_beta   90.00
_cell.angle_gamma   90.00
#
_symmetry.space_group_name_H-M   'P 1'
#
loop_
_entity.id
_entity.type
_entity.pdbx_description
1 polymer ?
#
loop_
_entity_poly.entity_id
_entity_poly.type
_entity_poly.pdbx_seq_one_letter_code
_entity_poly.pdbx_strand_id
1 'polypeptide(L)'
;MFRLNSTTANRAANQLLHIRKASTLSKPEKFLQTIVLSNGATYTVRTTSPTRAQIRLTKDTRNHPLWNPSMLKEGVTDESEQLTKFQKRFGDLDLGDISWIESDEAVSNAMKKAAASGGPPKKVATKGKRK
;
A
#
# COMPACT_ATOMS: atom_id res chain seq x y z
N MET A 1 28.14 70.78 -63.63
CA MET A 1 27.42 69.48 -63.58
C MET A 1 28.48 68.44 -63.20
N PHE A 2 28.51 67.74 -62.06
CA PHE A 2 27.48 67.24 -61.15
C PHE A 2 28.08 67.05 -59.73
N ARG A 3 27.31 67.33 -58.67
CA ARG A 3 27.63 66.93 -57.28
C ARG A 3 27.16 65.49 -57.07
N LEU A 4 28.01 64.63 -56.50
CA LEU A 4 27.61 63.31 -56.00
C LEU A 4 27.35 63.42 -54.50
N ASN A 5 26.07 63.42 -54.11
CA ASN A 5 25.64 63.19 -52.74
C ASN A 5 25.32 61.70 -52.61
N SER A 6 26.24 60.89 -52.08
CA SER A 6 25.91 59.53 -51.64
C SER A 6 25.35 59.60 -50.23
N THR A 7 24.03 59.65 -50.12
CA THR A 7 23.30 59.49 -48.86
C THR A 7 23.53 58.08 -48.34
N THR A 8 24.43 57.92 -47.37
CA THR A 8 24.50 56.70 -46.55
C THR A 8 23.25 56.64 -45.70
N ALA A 9 22.23 55.95 -46.20
CA ALA A 9 21.03 55.63 -45.45
C ALA A 9 21.45 54.77 -44.26
N ASN A 10 21.57 55.38 -43.08
CA ASN A 10 21.60 54.70 -41.80
C ASN A 10 20.31 53.87 -41.71
N ARG A 11 20.39 52.60 -42.12
CA ARG A 11 19.39 51.59 -41.83
C ARG A 11 19.50 51.30 -40.34
N ALA A 12 19.01 52.25 -39.54
CA ALA A 12 18.82 52.09 -38.11
C ALA A 12 18.09 50.77 -37.94
N ALA A 13 18.80 49.81 -37.36
CA ALA A 13 18.31 48.47 -37.19
C ALA A 13 17.00 48.58 -36.39
N ASN A 14 15.88 48.26 -37.04
CA ASN A 14 14.63 47.91 -36.39
C ASN A 14 14.87 46.61 -35.61
N GLN A 15 15.65 46.68 -34.54
CA GLN A 15 15.71 45.64 -33.53
C GLN A 15 14.57 45.91 -32.56
N LEU A 16 13.37 45.51 -32.96
CA LEU A 16 12.25 45.32 -32.04
C LEU A 16 12.72 44.30 -30.99
N LEU A 17 13.15 44.81 -29.82
CA LEU A 17 13.38 44.00 -28.64
C LEU A 17 12.01 43.42 -28.23
N HIS A 18 11.74 42.20 -28.68
CA HIS A 18 10.59 41.43 -28.21
C HIS A 18 10.86 41.08 -26.74
N ILE A 19 10.41 41.95 -25.83
CA ILE A 19 10.37 41.65 -24.40
C ILE A 19 9.35 40.51 -24.25
N ARG A 20 9.84 39.27 -24.27
CA ARG A 20 9.02 38.09 -24.01
C ARG A 20 8.54 38.19 -22.56
N LYS A 21 7.29 38.60 -22.36
CA LYS A 21 6.59 38.43 -21.08
C LYS A 21 6.60 36.94 -20.76
N ALA A 22 7.47 36.52 -19.84
CA ALA A 22 7.38 35.20 -19.25
C ALA A 22 6.01 35.12 -18.57
N SER A 23 5.15 34.21 -19.00
CA SER A 23 3.89 33.97 -18.32
C SER A 23 4.22 33.48 -16.92
N THR A 24 3.94 34.31 -15.91
CA THR A 24 4.04 33.89 -14.51
C THR A 24 2.91 32.91 -14.27
N LEU A 25 3.17 31.62 -14.45
CA LEU A 25 2.22 30.58 -14.08
C LEU A 25 1.93 30.72 -12.58
N SER A 26 0.66 30.93 -12.23
CA SER A 26 0.21 30.93 -10.84
C SER A 26 0.53 29.57 -10.23
N LYS A 27 1.43 29.55 -9.26
CA LYS A 27 1.82 28.32 -8.57
C LYS A 27 0.90 28.13 -7.37
N PRO A 28 0.43 26.90 -7.12
CA PRO A 28 -0.37 26.63 -5.93
C PRO A 28 0.45 26.90 -4.67
N GLU A 29 -0.25 27.27 -3.59
CA GLU A 29 0.35 27.47 -2.28
C GLU A 29 1.02 26.19 -1.78
N LYS A 30 2.17 26.35 -1.12
CA LYS A 30 2.96 25.24 -0.59
C LYS A 30 3.10 25.37 0.93
N PHE A 31 2.55 24.39 1.62
CA PHE A 31 2.61 24.25 3.07
C PHE A 31 3.81 23.41 3.50
N LEU A 32 4.29 23.63 4.73
CA LEU A 32 5.33 22.80 5.33
C LEU A 32 4.68 21.60 6.00
N GLN A 33 5.16 20.41 5.66
CA GLN A 33 4.67 19.16 6.20
C GLN A 33 5.84 18.35 6.76
N THR A 34 5.69 17.88 7.99
CA THR A 34 6.64 16.99 8.65
C THR A 34 6.23 15.54 8.39
N ILE A 35 7.13 14.75 7.81
CA ILE A 35 6.91 13.35 7.52
C ILE A 35 7.70 12.53 8.53
N VAL A 36 7.02 11.62 9.23
CA VAL A 36 7.60 10.68 10.19
C VAL A 36 7.68 9.32 9.52
N LEU A 37 8.89 8.77 9.43
CA LEU A 37 9.16 7.44 8.91
C LEU A 37 8.85 6.36 9.97
N SER A 38 8.82 5.10 9.54
CA SER A 38 8.55 3.95 10.41
C SER A 38 9.58 3.76 11.53
N ASN A 39 10.82 4.21 11.30
CA ASN A 39 11.90 4.21 12.30
C ASN A 39 11.87 5.44 13.24
N GLY A 40 10.86 6.30 13.12
CA GLY A 40 10.74 7.55 13.89
C GLY A 40 11.61 8.70 13.37
N ALA A 41 12.42 8.50 12.33
CA ALA A 41 13.13 9.61 11.69
C ALA A 41 12.13 10.58 11.05
N THR A 42 12.48 11.86 10.97
CA THR A 42 11.59 12.91 10.48
C THR A 42 12.27 13.81 9.46
N TYR A 43 11.50 14.27 8.47
CA TYR A 43 11.95 15.28 7.52
C TYR A 43 10.81 16.22 7.13
N THR A 44 11.15 17.45 6.74
CA THR A 44 10.17 18.47 6.40
C THR A 44 10.17 18.74 4.90
N VAL A 45 9.00 18.68 4.27
CA VAL A 45 8.81 18.88 2.82
C VAL A 45 7.75 19.95 2.57
N ARG A 46 7.93 20.70 1.49
CA ARG A 46 6.89 21.59 0.97
C ARG A 46 5.89 20.83 0.10
N THR A 47 4.66 20.70 0.57
CA THR A 47 3.56 19.99 -0.11
C THR A 47 2.41 20.96 -0.41
N THR A 48 1.49 20.59 -1.29
CA THR A 48 0.31 21.41 -1.63
C THR A 48 -0.92 21.01 -0.80
N SER A 49 -0.76 20.10 0.16
CA SER A 49 -1.87 19.62 0.98
C SER A 49 -1.96 20.45 2.27
N PRO A 50 -3.10 21.10 2.55
CA PRO A 50 -3.25 21.94 3.74
C PRO A 50 -3.64 21.15 5.01
N THR A 51 -4.09 19.89 4.86
CA THR A 51 -4.87 19.21 5.92
C THR A 51 -4.04 18.60 7.04
N ARG A 52 -2.81 18.14 6.75
CA ARG A 52 -1.96 17.48 7.76
C ARG A 52 -0.59 18.11 7.80
N ALA A 53 -0.29 18.78 8.91
CA ALA A 53 1.05 19.28 9.22
C ALA A 53 2.05 18.15 9.53
N GLN A 54 1.56 17.01 10.02
CA GLN A 54 2.37 15.82 10.28
C GLN A 54 1.73 14.57 9.66
N ILE A 55 2.52 13.81 8.90
CA ILE A 55 2.10 12.51 8.34
C ILE A 55 3.05 11.43 8.83
N ARG A 56 2.48 10.34 9.35
CA ARG A 56 3.22 9.13 9.74
C ARG A 56 3.10 8.11 8.61
N LEU A 57 4.25 7.64 8.12
CA LEU A 57 4.30 6.62 7.09
C LEU A 57 4.32 5.23 7.73
N THR A 58 3.37 4.40 7.34
CA THR A 58 3.35 2.98 7.68
C THR A 58 4.21 2.16 6.73
N LYS A 59 4.38 2.62 5.48
CA LYS A 59 5.26 2.03 4.46
C LYS A 59 6.27 3.06 3.94
N ASP A 60 7.55 2.72 4.01
CA ASP A 60 8.66 3.57 3.59
C ASP A 60 9.80 2.75 2.95
N THR A 61 10.87 3.42 2.54
CA THR A 61 12.01 2.77 1.87
C THR A 61 12.78 1.79 2.75
N ARG A 62 12.60 1.81 4.07
CA ARG A 62 13.31 0.94 5.01
C ARG A 62 12.51 -0.32 5.33
N ASN A 63 11.19 -0.26 5.22
CA ASN A 63 10.28 -1.39 5.49
C ASN A 63 9.70 -2.06 4.24
N HIS A 64 10.04 -1.57 3.04
CA HIS A 64 9.61 -2.19 1.81
C HIS A 64 10.57 -3.31 1.40
N PRO A 65 10.06 -4.48 0.98
CA PRO A 65 10.89 -5.62 0.59
C PRO A 65 11.82 -5.33 -0.60
N LEU A 66 11.42 -4.40 -1.48
CA LEU A 66 12.20 -4.00 -2.65
C LEU A 66 13.53 -3.33 -2.28
N TRP A 67 13.54 -2.50 -1.23
CA TRP A 67 14.71 -1.71 -0.82
C TRP A 67 15.44 -2.31 0.38
N ASN A 68 14.77 -3.20 1.14
CA ASN A 68 15.35 -3.95 2.24
C ASN A 68 15.07 -5.45 2.06
N PRO A 69 15.87 -6.16 1.25
CA PRO A 69 15.66 -7.58 0.97
C PRO A 69 15.93 -8.48 2.18
N SER A 70 16.68 -8.00 3.19
CA SER A 70 16.87 -8.72 4.46
C SER A 70 15.56 -8.86 5.25
N MET A 71 14.66 -7.89 5.15
CA MET A 71 13.36 -7.94 5.83
C MET A 71 12.47 -9.06 5.29
N LEU A 72 12.72 -9.54 4.05
CA LEU A 72 12.03 -10.69 3.48
C LEU A 72 12.32 -11.99 4.25
N LYS A 73 13.48 -12.07 4.92
CA LYS A 73 13.90 -13.25 5.68
C LYS A 73 13.29 -13.30 7.08
N GLU A 74 12.97 -12.15 7.65
CA GLU A 74 12.36 -12.03 8.99
C GLU A 74 10.86 -12.33 8.99
N GLY A 75 10.28 -12.62 7.82
CA GLY A 75 8.88 -12.96 7.64
C GLY A 75 8.13 -11.79 7.02
N VAL A 76 7.52 -12.05 5.86
CA VAL A 76 6.59 -11.10 5.24
C VAL A 76 5.40 -10.96 6.18
N THR A 77 5.18 -9.76 6.75
CA THR A 77 3.95 -9.45 7.47
C THR A 77 2.76 -9.82 6.58
N ASP A 78 1.92 -10.75 7.02
CA ASP A 78 0.79 -11.24 6.23
C ASP A 78 -0.27 -10.13 6.07
N GLU A 79 -0.13 -9.33 5.02
CA GLU A 79 -1.08 -8.26 4.68
C GLU A 79 -2.45 -8.83 4.26
N SER A 80 -2.51 -10.12 3.91
CA SER A 80 -3.73 -10.79 3.50
C SER A 80 -4.58 -11.31 4.67
N GLU A 81 -4.04 -11.25 5.89
CA GLU A 81 -4.61 -11.79 7.13
C GLU A 81 -5.06 -13.26 7.02
N GLN A 82 -4.64 -13.99 5.99
CA GLN A 82 -5.10 -15.36 5.76
C GLN A 82 -4.59 -16.30 6.85
N LEU A 83 -3.33 -16.12 7.26
CA LEU A 83 -2.72 -16.88 8.35
C LEU A 83 -3.42 -16.58 9.68
N THR A 84 -3.71 -15.30 9.93
CA THR A 84 -4.44 -14.87 11.12
C THR A 84 -5.87 -15.41 11.14
N LYS A 85 -6.56 -15.44 9.99
CA LYS A 85 -7.89 -16.03 9.86
C LYS A 85 -7.86 -17.54 10.10
N PHE A 86 -6.86 -18.24 9.58
CA PHE A 86 -6.67 -19.66 9.84
C PHE A 86 -6.40 -19.93 11.33
N GLN A 87 -5.45 -19.22 11.94
CA GLN A 87 -5.16 -19.34 13.36
C GLN A 87 -6.39 -19.07 14.24
N LYS A 88 -7.22 -18.08 13.89
CA LYS A 88 -8.49 -17.81 14.60
C LYS A 88 -9.52 -18.93 14.46
N ARG A 89 -9.50 -19.67 13.34
CA ARG A 89 -10.49 -20.73 13.05
C ARG A 89 -10.07 -22.09 13.60
N PHE A 90 -8.78 -22.38 13.58
CA PHE A 90 -8.23 -23.72 13.84
C PHE A 90 -7.12 -23.73 14.89
N GLY A 91 -6.65 -22.57 15.36
CA GLY A 91 -5.53 -22.48 16.31
C GLY A 91 -5.89 -22.74 17.78
N ASP A 92 -7.18 -22.90 18.10
CA ASP A 92 -7.69 -23.29 19.42
C ASP A 92 -8.07 -24.78 19.48
N LEU A 93 -7.81 -25.54 18.40
CA LEU A 93 -7.94 -26.99 18.43
C LEU A 93 -6.76 -27.55 19.20
N ASP A 94 -7.01 -27.96 20.44
CA ASP A 94 -6.04 -28.65 21.27
C ASP A 94 -5.56 -29.91 20.52
N LEU A 95 -4.26 -30.02 20.29
CA LEU A 95 -3.66 -31.11 19.49
C LEU A 95 -3.91 -32.50 20.11
N GLY A 96 -4.40 -32.56 21.36
CA GLY A 96 -4.84 -33.77 22.04
C GLY A 96 -6.21 -34.32 21.58
N ASP A 97 -7.07 -33.50 20.98
CA ASP A 97 -8.41 -33.91 20.49
C ASP A 97 -8.39 -34.39 19.02
N ILE A 98 -7.20 -34.54 18.42
CA ILE A 98 -7.01 -35.02 17.03
C ILE A 98 -6.94 -36.56 16.98
N SER A 99 -7.52 -37.25 17.96
CA SER A 99 -7.66 -38.73 17.94
C SER A 99 -8.54 -39.24 16.77
N TRP A 100 -9.23 -38.33 16.06
CA TRP A 100 -9.99 -38.65 14.85
C TRP A 100 -9.12 -38.89 13.61
N ILE A 101 -7.87 -38.39 13.60
CA ILE A 101 -6.95 -38.52 12.46
C ILE A 101 -6.09 -39.78 12.53
N GLU A 102 -5.94 -40.37 13.72
CA GLU A 102 -5.20 -41.64 13.90
C GLU A 102 -6.07 -42.87 13.58
N SER A 103 -7.38 -42.69 13.44
CA SER A 103 -8.33 -43.76 13.11
C SER A 103 -8.86 -43.63 11.67
N ASP A 104 -7.98 -43.80 10.69
CA ASP A 104 -8.33 -43.89 9.25
C ASP A 104 -9.46 -44.91 8.98
N GLU A 105 -9.58 -45.94 9.81
CA GLU A 105 -10.60 -46.98 9.73
C GLU A 105 -12.00 -46.49 10.13
N ALA A 106 -12.09 -45.56 11.09
CA ALA A 106 -13.35 -44.98 11.55
C ALA A 106 -13.90 -43.94 10.57
N VAL A 107 -13.01 -43.15 9.95
CA VAL A 107 -13.35 -42.17 8.92
C VAL A 107 -13.83 -42.86 7.64
N SER A 108 -13.16 -43.94 7.23
CA SER A 108 -13.56 -44.83 6.12
C SER A 108 -14.99 -45.37 6.30
N ASN A 109 -15.29 -45.92 7.47
CA ASN A 109 -16.61 -46.49 7.76
C ASN A 109 -17.70 -45.42 7.90
N ALA A 110 -17.38 -44.25 8.46
CA ALA A 110 -18.30 -43.12 8.52
C ALA A 110 -18.61 -42.54 7.13
N MET A 111 -17.61 -42.46 6.25
CA MET A 111 -17.75 -41.96 4.87
C MET A 111 -18.58 -42.94 4.02
N LYS A 112 -18.37 -44.26 4.14
CA LYS A 112 -19.22 -45.29 3.52
C LYS A 112 -20.67 -45.20 4.00
N LYS A 113 -20.87 -44.99 5.30
CA LYS A 113 -22.22 -44.88 5.89
C LYS A 113 -22.93 -43.59 5.46
N ALA A 114 -22.23 -42.47 5.37
CA ALA A 114 -22.77 -41.20 4.90
C ALA A 114 -23.08 -41.20 3.39
N ALA A 115 -22.26 -41.88 2.58
CA ALA A 115 -22.52 -42.10 1.16
C ALA A 115 -23.75 -43.00 0.95
N ALA A 116 -23.99 -43.97 1.82
CA ALA A 116 -25.19 -44.81 1.79
C ALA A 116 -26.47 -44.10 2.30
N SER A 117 -26.33 -43.08 3.16
CA SER A 117 -27.48 -42.40 3.78
C SER A 117 -27.88 -41.06 3.13
N GLY A 118 -27.20 -40.63 2.05
CA GLY A 118 -27.70 -39.60 1.13
C GLY A 118 -28.13 -38.26 1.74
N GLY A 119 -27.46 -37.77 2.79
CA GLY A 119 -27.76 -36.46 3.38
C GLY A 119 -26.82 -36.06 4.51
N PRO A 120 -26.53 -34.76 4.69
CA PRO A 120 -25.51 -34.29 5.63
C PRO A 120 -25.97 -34.50 7.09
N PRO A 121 -25.07 -34.84 8.02
CA PRO A 121 -25.42 -35.06 9.42
C PRO A 121 -25.92 -33.75 10.06
N LYS A 122 -27.15 -33.80 10.58
CA LYS A 122 -27.79 -32.71 11.32
C LYS A 122 -27.01 -32.48 12.63
N LYS A 123 -26.47 -31.27 12.83
CA LYS A 123 -25.80 -30.89 14.09
C LYS A 123 -26.75 -31.13 15.27
N VAL A 124 -26.37 -32.01 16.18
CA VAL A 124 -27.11 -32.25 17.43
C VAL A 124 -26.78 -31.11 18.38
N ALA A 125 -27.77 -30.28 18.70
CA ALA A 125 -27.62 -29.17 19.65
C ALA A 125 -27.38 -29.73 21.06
N THR A 126 -26.20 -29.47 21.63
CA THR A 126 -25.88 -29.76 23.03
C THR A 126 -26.67 -28.81 23.93
N LYS A 127 -27.68 -29.36 24.62
CA LYS A 127 -28.48 -28.65 25.63
C LYS A 127 -27.62 -28.42 26.87
N GLY A 128 -27.20 -27.17 27.09
CA GLY A 128 -26.48 -26.75 28.29
C GLY A 128 -27.24 -27.10 29.57
N LYS A 129 -26.60 -27.87 30.44
CA LYS A 129 -27.08 -28.21 31.77
C LYS A 129 -26.70 -27.06 32.70
N ARG A 130 -27.68 -26.23 33.05
CA ARG A 130 -27.55 -25.20 34.09
C ARG A 130 -27.28 -25.91 35.42
N LYS A 131 -26.21 -25.54 36.09
CA LYS A 131 -25.97 -25.84 37.51
C LYS A 131 -25.74 -24.51 38.22
#